data_AF-A0A292YMM0-F1
#
_entry.id   AF-A0A292YMM0-F1
#
_cell.length_a   1.000
_cell.length_b   1.000
_cell.length_c   1.000
_cell.angle_alpha   90.00
_cell.angle_beta   90.00
_cell.angle_gamma   90.00
#
_symmetry.space_group_name_H-M   'P 1'
#
loop_
_entity.id
_entity.type
_entity.pdbx_description
1 polymer ?
#
loop_
_entity_poly.entity_id
_entity_poly.type
_entity_poly.pdbx_seq_one_letter_code
_entity_poly.pdbx_strand_id
1 'polypeptide(L)'
;MVGLAAVLSITFIYAMLVFLAIGVFHTETLKTLVWPTLEMIKAVELPGGFLERIESLFLTVWTMTIFSTIAISHFLVGQALGQLFNRDSKRFVYAAVPVVYIGAMTPQNVVELFQFGKIVSIAGILFMAGISPILLLIARIRRLGNYGEK
;
A
#
# COMPACT_ATOMS: atom_id res chain seq x y z
N MET A 1 8.88 0.56 -20.89
CA MET A 1 10.27 0.75 -20.42
C MET A 1 10.33 1.47 -19.07
N VAL A 2 9.63 2.59 -18.87
CA VAL A 2 9.65 3.35 -17.60
C VAL A 2 9.19 2.53 -16.38
N GLY A 3 8.11 1.74 -16.50
CA GLY A 3 7.61 0.91 -15.39
C GLY A 3 8.62 -0.15 -14.92
N LEU A 4 9.33 -0.79 -15.85
CA LEU A 4 10.36 -1.78 -15.49
C LEU A 4 11.53 -1.13 -14.76
N ALA A 5 11.99 0.04 -15.23
CA ALA A 5 13.05 0.79 -14.57
C ALA A 5 12.64 1.21 -13.14
N ALA A 6 11.39 1.62 -12.94
CA ALA A 6 10.86 1.94 -11.61
C ALA A 6 10.86 0.71 -10.69
N VAL A 7 10.37 -0.44 -11.16
CA VAL A 7 10.33 -1.68 -10.38
C VAL A 7 11.73 -2.16 -10.00
N LEU A 8 12.69 -2.10 -10.93
CA LEU A 8 14.08 -2.48 -10.66
C LEU A 8 14.73 -1.54 -9.64
N SER A 9 14.50 -0.24 -9.78
CA SER A 9 15.04 0.77 -8.85
C SER A 9 14.49 0.57 -7.43
N ILE A 10 13.18 0.32 -7.32
CA ILE A 10 12.53 0.05 -6.03
C ILE A 10 13.11 -1.23 -5.42
N THR A 11 13.16 -2.32 -6.19
CA THR A 11 13.71 -3.60 -5.72
C THR A 11 15.13 -3.45 -5.20
N PHE A 12 15.97 -2.69 -5.90
CA PHE A 12 17.33 -2.41 -5.48
C PHE A 12 17.40 -1.65 -4.14
N ILE A 13 16.60 -0.60 -3.97
CA ILE A 13 16.54 0.18 -2.71
C ILE A 13 16.09 -0.72 -1.54
N TYR A 14 15.05 -1.54 -1.74
CA TYR A 14 14.57 -2.46 -0.71
C TYR A 14 15.62 -3.51 -0.35
N ALA A 15 16.33 -4.08 -1.34
CA ALA A 15 17.41 -5.02 -1.09
C ALA A 15 18.53 -4.37 -0.26
N MET A 16 18.93 -3.15 -0.61
CA MET A 16 19.94 -2.40 0.14
C MET A 16 19.52 -2.16 1.60
N LEU A 17 18.26 -1.77 1.84
CA LEU A 17 17.73 -1.61 3.20
C LEU A 17 17.80 -2.90 4.01
N VAL A 18 17.47 -4.05 3.42
CA VAL A 18 17.56 -5.36 4.10
C VAL A 18 19.01 -5.70 4.44
N PHE A 19 19.95 -5.50 3.51
CA PHE A 19 21.38 -5.73 3.78
C PHE A 19 21.90 -4.86 4.92
N LEU A 20 21.54 -3.57 4.93
CA LEU A 20 21.92 -2.66 6.00
C LEU A 20 21.29 -3.06 7.34
N ALA A 21 20.04 -3.52 7.35
CA ALA A 21 19.37 -3.99 8.56
C ALA A 21 20.11 -5.20 9.18
N ILE A 22 20.53 -6.16 8.35
CA ILE A 22 21.35 -7.33 8.77
C ILE A 22 22.74 -6.90 9.24
N GLY A 23 23.32 -5.84 8.65
CA GLY A 23 24.60 -5.29 9.09
C GLY A 23 24.55 -4.58 10.45
N VAL A 24 23.44 -3.90 10.75
CA VAL A 24 23.27 -3.13 12.00
C VAL A 24 22.77 -4.01 13.15
N PHE A 25 21.85 -4.94 12.86
CA PHE A 25 21.21 -5.77 13.86
C PHE A 25 21.59 -7.24 13.72
N HIS A 26 21.75 -7.94 14.84
CA HIS A 26 21.89 -9.39 14.83
C HIS A 26 20.62 -10.04 14.26
N THR A 27 20.78 -11.16 13.55
CA THR A 27 19.69 -11.87 12.87
C THR A 27 18.56 -12.30 13.81
N GLU A 28 18.87 -12.63 15.07
CA GLU A 28 17.85 -12.97 16.08
C GLU A 28 17.06 -11.75 16.54
N THR A 29 17.71 -10.58 16.69
CA THR A 29 17.02 -9.33 17.04
C THR A 29 16.08 -8.90 15.92
N LEU A 30 16.52 -9.00 14.65
CA LEU A 30 15.72 -8.65 13.47
C LEU A 30 14.39 -9.38 13.38
N LYS A 31 14.34 -10.66 13.78
CA LYS A 31 13.10 -11.45 13.76
C LYS A 31 12.05 -10.95 14.75
N THR A 32 12.47 -10.23 15.78
CA THR A 32 11.58 -9.69 16.82
C THR A 32 11.15 -8.25 16.57
N LEU A 33 11.84 -7.56 15.65
CA LEU A 33 11.58 -6.17 15.29
C LEU A 33 10.40 -6.09 14.30
N VAL A 34 9.30 -5.46 14.73
CA VAL A 34 8.12 -5.26 13.86
C VAL A 34 8.41 -4.28 12.72
N TRP A 35 9.24 -3.27 12.97
CA TRP A 35 9.56 -2.21 12.01
C TRP A 35 11.08 -1.99 11.89
N PRO A 36 11.84 -2.93 11.29
CA PRO A 36 13.30 -2.88 11.27
C PRO A 36 13.89 -1.58 10.70
N THR A 37 13.26 -1.00 9.68
CA THR A 37 13.72 0.25 9.05
C THR A 37 13.61 1.45 10.00
N LEU A 38 12.56 1.53 10.81
CA LEU A 38 12.40 2.60 11.80
C LEU A 38 13.44 2.45 12.92
N GLU A 39 13.68 1.22 13.33
CA GLU A 39 14.63 0.90 14.39
C GLU A 39 16.07 1.16 13.93
N MET A 40 16.39 0.93 12.65
CA MET A 40 17.67 1.34 12.08
C MET A 40 17.92 2.85 12.21
N ILE A 41 16.90 3.68 12.01
CA ILE A 41 17.04 5.14 12.08
C ILE A 41 17.37 5.58 13.50
N LYS A 42 16.79 4.92 14.51
CA LYS A 42 17.14 5.15 15.91
C LYS A 42 18.59 4.76 16.22
N ALA A 43 19.09 3.69 15.60
CA ALA A 43 20.46 3.23 15.81
C ALA A 43 21.53 4.16 15.21
N VAL A 44 21.16 5.11 14.33
CA VAL A 44 22.08 6.11 13.76
C VAL A 44 22.24 7.26 14.75
N GLU A 45 22.98 7.02 15.83
CA GLU A 45 23.39 8.04 16.79
C GLU A 45 24.77 8.59 16.40
N LEU A 46 24.84 9.81 15.85
CA LEU A 46 26.11 10.53 15.64
C LEU A 46 26.45 11.40 16.85
N PRO A 47 27.69 11.37 17.35
CA PRO A 47 28.12 12.19 18.48
C PRO A 47 27.98 13.68 18.11
N GLY A 48 27.07 14.40 18.78
CA GLY A 48 26.79 15.82 18.51
C GLY A 48 25.37 16.32 18.81
N GLY A 49 24.45 15.48 19.30
CA GLY A 49 23.12 15.87 19.83
C GLY A 49 22.08 16.36 18.80
N PHE A 50 22.50 16.66 17.57
CA PHE A 50 21.60 17.19 16.52
C PHE A 50 20.70 16.12 15.88
N LEU A 51 21.09 14.84 15.90
CA LEU A 51 20.32 13.76 15.25
C LEU A 51 19.35 12.99 16.16
N GLU A 52 19.25 13.28 17.46
CA GLU A 52 18.17 12.72 18.32
C GLU A 52 16.77 13.05 17.76
N ARG A 53 16.65 14.11 16.95
CA ARG A 53 15.40 14.57 16.34
C ARG A 53 15.17 14.03 14.92
N ILE A 54 16.10 13.28 14.32
CA ILE A 54 15.94 12.71 12.97
C ILE A 54 14.82 11.69 12.94
N GLU A 55 14.65 10.90 14.01
CA GLU A 55 13.53 9.95 14.12
C GLU A 55 12.19 10.68 13.94
N SER A 56 12.02 11.82 14.61
CA SER A 56 10.81 12.64 14.51
C SER A 56 10.60 13.22 13.11
N LEU A 57 11.67 13.68 12.45
CA LEU A 57 11.59 14.19 11.07
C LEU A 57 11.23 13.09 10.08
N PHE A 58 11.83 11.91 10.22
CA PHE A 58 11.51 10.74 9.41
C PHE A 58 10.05 10.34 9.59
N LEU A 59 9.58 10.19 10.84
CA LEU A 59 8.19 9.88 11.13
C LEU A 59 7.22 10.92 10.56
N THR A 60 7.58 12.20 10.56
CA THR A 60 6.76 13.27 9.98
C THR A 60 6.60 13.07 8.47
N VAL A 61 7.70 12.92 7.75
CA VAL A 61 7.68 12.70 6.29
C VAL A 61 6.99 11.39 5.95
N TRP A 62 7.26 10.33 6.72
CA TRP A 62 6.67 9.02 6.50
C TRP A 62 5.15 9.04 6.75
N THR A 63 4.69 9.71 7.80
CA THR A 63 3.25 9.86 8.09
C THR A 63 2.55 10.67 7.01
N MET A 64 3.16 11.77 6.53
CA MET A 64 2.61 12.52 5.39
C MET A 64 2.48 11.66 4.13
N THR A 65 3.44 10.77 3.90
CA THR A 65 3.40 9.81 2.79
C THR A 65 2.25 8.82 2.96
N ILE A 66 2.13 8.19 4.14
CA ILE A 66 1.04 7.25 4.46
C ILE A 66 -0.32 7.94 4.30
N PHE A 67 -0.48 9.14 4.85
CA PHE A 67 -1.70 9.93 4.73
C PHE A 67 -2.07 10.20 3.27
N SER A 68 -1.10 10.64 2.47
CA SER A 68 -1.31 10.90 1.04
C SER A 68 -1.71 9.64 0.28
N THR A 69 -1.07 8.51 0.55
CA THR A 69 -1.42 7.21 -0.05
C THR A 69 -2.85 6.79 0.31
N ILE A 70 -3.25 6.92 1.57
CA ILE A 70 -4.61 6.60 2.03
C ILE A 70 -5.62 7.53 1.37
N ALA A 71 -5.36 8.84 1.35
CA ALA A 71 -6.26 9.84 0.77
C ALA A 71 -6.49 9.59 -0.73
N ILE A 72 -5.42 9.36 -1.49
CA ILE A 72 -5.51 9.04 -2.93
C ILE A 72 -6.28 7.73 -3.14
N SER A 73 -5.94 6.68 -2.39
CA SER A 73 -6.61 5.38 -2.51
C SER A 73 -8.11 5.48 -2.20
N HIS A 74 -8.47 6.22 -1.16
CA HIS A 74 -9.85 6.45 -0.77
C HIS A 74 -10.65 7.20 -1.84
N PHE A 75 -10.06 8.25 -2.40
CA PHE A 75 -10.65 9.00 -3.51
C PHE A 75 -10.84 8.12 -4.77
N LEU A 76 -9.84 7.30 -5.11
CA LEU A 76 -9.92 6.37 -6.23
C LEU A 76 -11.03 5.33 -6.06
N VAL A 77 -11.22 4.80 -4.85
CA VAL A 77 -12.33 3.88 -4.54
C VAL A 77 -13.68 4.56 -4.79
N GLY A 78 -13.89 5.77 -4.27
CA GLY A 78 -15.14 6.50 -4.48
C GLY A 78 -15.40 6.82 -5.95
N GLN A 79 -14.36 7.17 -6.72
CA GLN A 79 -14.47 7.34 -8.16
C GLN A 79 -14.80 6.04 -8.90
N ALA A 80 -14.12 4.95 -8.58
CA ALA A 80 -14.34 3.65 -9.21
C ALA A 80 -15.78 3.16 -8.97
N LEU A 81 -16.31 3.33 -7.76
CA LEU A 81 -17.70 3.00 -7.43
C LEU A 81 -18.69 3.93 -8.16
N GLY A 82 -18.40 5.23 -8.22
CA GLY A 82 -19.20 6.19 -9.00
C GLY A 82 -19.33 5.79 -10.47
N GLN A 83 -18.22 5.39 -11.10
CA GLN A 83 -18.21 4.90 -12.48
C GLN A 83 -18.95 3.57 -12.64
N LEU A 84 -18.74 2.62 -11.72
CA LEU A 84 -19.38 1.29 -11.78
C LEU A 84 -20.91 1.37 -11.70
N PHE A 85 -21.44 2.27 -10.84
CA PHE A 85 -22.87 2.44 -10.65
C PHE A 85 -23.47 3.57 -11.50
N ASN A 86 -22.66 4.26 -12.31
CA ASN A 86 -23.05 5.43 -13.10
C ASN A 86 -23.78 6.50 -12.26
N ARG A 87 -23.22 6.83 -11.08
CA ARG A 87 -23.75 7.86 -10.15
C ARG A 87 -22.63 8.81 -9.73
N ASP A 88 -23.01 9.92 -9.09
CA ASP A 88 -22.07 10.90 -8.57
C ASP A 88 -21.06 10.27 -7.59
N SER A 89 -19.78 10.27 -7.98
CA SER A 89 -18.65 9.76 -7.22
C SER A 89 -18.54 10.37 -5.83
N LYS A 90 -18.97 11.63 -5.63
CA LYS A 90 -18.92 12.29 -4.32
C LYS A 90 -19.67 11.51 -3.25
N ARG A 91 -20.84 10.93 -3.61
CA ARG A 91 -21.64 10.13 -2.67
C ARG A 91 -20.89 8.91 -2.18
N PHE A 92 -20.17 8.23 -3.09
CA PHE A 92 -19.39 7.05 -2.74
C PHE A 92 -18.13 7.37 -1.96
N VAL A 93 -17.48 8.52 -2.23
CA VAL A 93 -16.36 9.01 -1.40
C VAL A 93 -16.84 9.18 0.05
N TYR A 94 -17.94 9.92 0.29
CA TYR A 94 -18.46 10.11 1.64
C TYR A 94 -18.95 8.81 2.29
N ALA A 95 -19.61 7.92 1.51
CA ALA A 95 -20.09 6.64 2.02
C ALA A 95 -18.95 5.66 2.36
N ALA A 96 -17.81 5.75 1.69
CA ALA A 96 -16.66 4.90 1.97
C ALA A 96 -15.98 5.23 3.31
N VAL A 97 -16.09 6.48 3.80
CA VAL A 97 -15.45 6.92 5.06
C VAL A 97 -15.84 6.03 6.25
N PRO A 98 -17.13 5.85 6.59
CA PRO A 98 -17.52 5.01 7.71
C PRO A 98 -17.13 3.54 7.51
N VAL A 99 -17.16 3.03 6.27
CA VAL A 99 -16.78 1.64 5.96
C VAL A 99 -15.30 1.41 6.24
N VAL A 100 -14.43 2.31 5.77
CA VAL A 100 -12.99 2.24 6.01
C VAL A 100 -12.69 2.41 7.51
N TYR A 101 -13.40 3.30 8.20
CA TYR A 101 -13.23 3.51 9.63
C TYR A 101 -13.56 2.26 10.45
N ILE A 102 -14.71 1.63 10.19
CA ILE A 102 -15.11 0.39 10.87
C ILE A 102 -14.10 -0.73 10.58
N GLY A 103 -13.65 -0.86 9.33
CA GLY A 103 -12.61 -1.82 8.97
C GLY A 103 -11.29 -1.58 9.71
N ALA A 104 -10.88 -0.32 9.86
CA ALA A 104 -9.68 0.07 10.59
C ALA A 104 -9.77 -0.22 12.10
N MET A 105 -10.97 -0.16 12.68
CA MET A 105 -11.21 -0.48 14.10
C MET A 105 -11.37 -1.98 14.39
N THR A 106 -11.42 -2.83 13.35
CA THR A 106 -11.60 -4.28 13.50
C THR A 106 -10.42 -4.95 14.22
N PRO A 107 -9.15 -4.76 13.82
CA PRO A 107 -8.03 -5.34 14.54
C PRO A 107 -7.77 -4.59 15.85
N GLN A 108 -7.72 -5.31 16.98
CA GLN A 108 -7.51 -4.71 18.31
C GLN A 108 -6.04 -4.67 18.72
N ASN A 109 -5.19 -5.43 18.04
CA ASN A 109 -3.75 -5.49 18.30
C ASN A 109 -2.96 -5.67 17.00
N VAL A 110 -1.63 -5.55 17.11
CA VAL A 110 -0.71 -5.59 15.98
C VAL A 110 -0.73 -6.96 15.27
N VAL A 111 -0.92 -8.05 16.01
CA VAL A 111 -0.97 -9.40 15.41
C VAL A 111 -2.21 -9.56 14.55
N GLU A 112 -3.38 -9.18 15.07
CA GLU A 112 -4.63 -9.16 14.32
C GLU A 112 -4.58 -8.22 13.12
N LEU A 113 -3.91 -7.07 13.24
CA LEU A 113 -3.72 -6.14 12.13
C LEU A 113 -3.00 -6.81 10.96
N PHE A 114 -1.91 -7.54 11.21
CA PHE A 114 -1.20 -8.25 10.14
C PHE A 114 -2.02 -9.40 9.54
N GLN A 115 -2.77 -10.14 10.35
CA GLN A 115 -3.67 -11.19 9.86
C GLN A 115 -4.80 -10.62 9.00
N PHE A 116 -5.45 -9.56 9.48
CA PHE A 116 -6.48 -8.83 8.74
C PHE A 116 -5.92 -8.30 7.43
N GLY A 117 -4.74 -7.69 7.45
CA GLY A 117 -4.03 -7.25 6.25
C GLY A 117 -3.81 -8.38 5.25
N LYS A 118 -3.36 -9.55 5.70
CA LYS A 118 -3.19 -10.74 4.84
C LYS A 118 -4.51 -11.18 4.19
N ILE A 119 -5.60 -11.20 4.95
CA ILE A 119 -6.93 -11.54 4.43
C ILE A 119 -7.36 -10.54 3.35
N VAL A 120 -7.25 -9.24 3.64
CA VAL A 120 -7.58 -8.16 2.69
C VAL A 120 -6.72 -8.25 1.44
N SER A 121 -5.42 -8.51 1.58
CA SER A 121 -4.50 -8.68 0.44
C SER A 121 -4.88 -9.88 -0.43
N ILE A 122 -5.14 -11.05 0.16
CA ILE A 122 -5.55 -12.25 -0.60
C ILE A 122 -6.88 -12.01 -1.30
N ALA A 123 -7.87 -11.43 -0.59
CA ALA A 123 -9.16 -11.08 -1.17
C ALA A 123 -9.01 -10.09 -2.35
N GLY A 124 -8.16 -9.07 -2.20
CA GLY A 124 -7.86 -8.11 -3.25
C GLY A 124 -7.21 -8.73 -4.48
N ILE A 125 -6.23 -9.63 -4.29
CA ILE A 125 -5.59 -10.37 -5.37
C ILE A 125 -6.60 -11.25 -6.11
N LEU A 126 -7.43 -11.99 -5.38
CA LEU A 126 -8.49 -12.82 -5.98
C LEU A 126 -9.50 -11.98 -6.76
N PHE A 127 -9.89 -10.83 -6.22
CA PHE A 127 -10.79 -9.90 -6.91
C PHE A 127 -10.18 -9.37 -8.20
N MET A 128 -8.93 -8.89 -8.18
CA MET A 128 -8.23 -8.39 -9.37
C MET A 128 -7.99 -9.51 -10.40
N ALA A 129 -7.53 -10.67 -9.96
CA ALA A 129 -7.29 -11.82 -10.83
C ALA A 129 -8.60 -12.37 -11.44
N GLY A 130 -9.72 -12.26 -10.72
CA GLY A 130 -11.04 -12.69 -11.18
C GLY A 130 -11.73 -11.70 -12.11
N ILE A 131 -11.61 -10.39 -11.86
CA ILE A 131 -12.32 -9.39 -12.66
C ILE A 131 -11.76 -9.27 -14.08
N SER A 132 -10.45 -9.41 -14.27
CA SER A 132 -9.81 -9.35 -15.59
C SER A 132 -10.34 -10.40 -16.59
N PRO A 133 -10.38 -11.71 -16.29
CA PRO A 133 -10.93 -12.70 -17.21
C PRO A 133 -12.45 -12.57 -17.37
N ILE A 134 -13.19 -12.17 -16.34
CA ILE A 134 -14.64 -11.96 -16.44
C ILE A 134 -14.94 -10.82 -17.42
N LEU A 135 -14.23 -9.69 -17.31
CA LEU A 135 -14.38 -8.57 -18.25
C LEU A 135 -13.99 -8.96 -19.67
N LEU A 136 -12.90 -9.72 -19.85
CA LEU A 136 -12.51 -10.24 -21.17
C LEU A 136 -13.57 -11.19 -21.76
N LEU A 137 -14.17 -12.04 -20.93
CA LEU A 137 -15.21 -12.97 -21.35
C LEU A 137 -16.49 -12.22 -21.74
N ILE A 138 -16.90 -11.21 -20.97
CA ILE A 138 -18.02 -10.32 -21.29
C ILE A 138 -17.75 -9.57 -22.60
N ALA A 139 -16.54 -9.03 -22.80
CA ALA A 139 -16.15 -8.35 -24.03
C ALA A 139 -16.21 -9.28 -25.25
N ARG A 140 -15.76 -10.53 -25.09
CA ARG A 140 -15.82 -11.57 -26.13
C ARG A 140 -17.26 -11.96 -26.49
N ILE A 141 -18.13 -12.11 -25.49
CA ILE A 141 -19.56 -12.40 -25.70
C ILE A 141 -20.28 -11.22 -26.36
N ARG A 142 -19.94 -9.98 -25.96
CA ARG A 142 -20.56 -8.76 -26.52
C ARG A 142 -20.03 -8.36 -27.91
N ARG A 143 -19.14 -9.15 -28.54
CA ARG A 143 -18.56 -8.89 -29.87
C ARG A 143 -18.09 -7.44 -30.07
N LEU A 144 -17.46 -6.84 -29.07
CA LEU A 144 -16.87 -5.49 -29.20
C LEU A 144 -15.59 -5.45 -30.07
N GLY A 145 -15.30 -6.53 -30.81
CA GLY A 145 -14.15 -6.66 -31.70
C GLY A 145 -14.32 -6.06 -33.11
N ASN A 146 -15.44 -5.39 -33.43
CA ASN A 146 -15.69 -4.85 -34.78
C ASN A 146 -15.57 -3.31 -34.90
N TYR A 147 -14.98 -2.62 -33.92
CA TYR A 147 -14.73 -1.16 -33.98
C TYR A 147 -13.23 -0.85 -34.20
N GLY A 148 -12.60 -1.54 -35.14
CA GLY A 148 -11.17 -1.40 -35.45
C GLY A 148 -10.76 -1.69 -36.88
N GLU A 149 -11.70 -1.83 -37.82
CA GLU A 149 -11.40 -1.79 -39.25
C GLU A 149 -12.37 -0.82 -39.94
N LYS A 150 -11.94 0.44 -40.05
CA LYS A 150 -12.19 1.35 -41.17
C LYS A 150 -11.23 2.53 -41.06
#